data_AF-A0A843HAA0-F1
#
_entry.id   AF-A0A843HAA0-F1
#
_cell.length_a   1.000
_cell.length_b   1.000
_cell.length_c   1.000
_cell.angle_alpha   90.00
_cell.angle_beta   90.00
_cell.angle_gamma   90.00
#
_symmetry.space_group_name_H-M   'P 1'
#
loop_
_entity.id
_entity.type
_entity.pdbx_description
1 polymer ?
#
loop_
_entity_poly.entity_id
_entity_poly.type
_entity_poly.pdbx_seq_one_letter_code
_entity_poly.pdbx_strand_id
1 'polypeptide(L)'
;MRSLYGSFRTRKFCEIYPDANTFLNEWKGSGVYASGLVTDANIKTLYYLLYAKYGNSNIASSDENQFKYKVWGIIFQSGPSWEKRLSIQSTLRGLTESDLLLGAKAIYNHAYNPSTTPSTGSDTELDYINEQNTTNYKKSKLEAYQILWELIKFDVTEEFLDRFKKLFLVIVMPEEPLLYVEEDE
;
A
#
# COMPACT_ATOMS: atom_id res chain seq x y z
N MET A 1 20.13 40.26 -2.20
CA MET A 1 18.81 40.52 -2.83
C MET A 1 17.76 40.37 -1.73
N ARG A 2 17.07 41.44 -1.31
CA ARG A 2 16.00 41.33 -0.30
C ARG A 2 14.74 40.81 -1.01
N SER A 3 14.30 39.62 -0.65
CA SER A 3 13.03 39.06 -1.12
C SER A 3 11.88 39.77 -0.40
N LEU A 4 10.84 40.19 -1.15
CA LEU A 4 9.60 40.77 -0.61
C LEU A 4 8.82 39.79 0.27
N TYR A 5 9.12 38.50 0.14
CA TYR A 5 8.58 37.41 0.93
C TYR A 5 9.72 36.89 1.79
N GLY A 6 9.58 36.89 3.12
CA GLY A 6 10.65 36.54 4.06
C GLY A 6 11.41 35.26 3.70
N SER A 7 12.67 35.16 4.13
CA SER A 7 13.51 34.00 3.84
C SER A 7 13.13 32.83 4.75
N PHE A 8 13.02 31.62 4.19
CA PHE A 8 12.86 30.41 4.97
C PHE A 8 14.23 29.77 5.18
N ARG A 9 14.48 29.32 6.41
CA ARG A 9 15.72 28.61 6.75
C ARG A 9 15.83 27.25 6.03
N THR A 10 14.71 26.57 5.83
CA THR A 10 14.67 25.22 5.28
C THR A 10 14.15 25.22 3.85
N ARG A 11 14.62 24.24 3.05
CA ARG A 11 14.21 24.07 1.65
C ARG A 11 12.86 23.39 1.52
N LYS A 12 12.24 23.56 0.36
CA LYS A 12 10.97 22.90 0.02
C LYS A 12 11.18 21.48 -0.47
N PHE A 13 10.14 20.65 -0.38
CA PHE A 13 10.17 19.30 -0.95
C PHE A 13 10.56 19.30 -2.45
N CYS A 14 9.94 20.17 -3.25
CA CYS A 14 10.23 20.29 -4.68
C CYS A 14 11.64 20.77 -5.01
N GLU A 15 12.31 21.44 -4.07
CA GLU A 15 13.70 21.88 -4.24
C GLU A 15 14.68 20.75 -3.92
N ILE A 16 14.33 19.87 -2.99
CA ILE A 16 15.14 18.70 -2.61
C ILE A 16 14.97 17.58 -3.64
N TYR A 17 13.74 17.37 -4.11
CA TYR A 17 13.37 16.37 -5.10
C TYR A 17 12.65 17.06 -6.28
N PRO A 18 13.38 17.52 -7.30
CA PRO A 18 12.81 18.26 -8.42
C PRO A 18 11.98 17.39 -9.37
N ASP A 19 12.32 16.11 -9.48
CA ASP A 19 11.65 15.17 -10.38
C ASP A 19 11.58 13.75 -9.80
N ALA A 20 10.66 12.96 -10.36
CA ALA A 20 10.40 11.59 -9.94
C ALA A 20 11.60 10.66 -10.15
N ASN A 21 12.45 10.91 -11.15
CA ASN A 21 13.62 10.07 -11.41
C ASN A 21 14.74 10.38 -10.41
N THR A 22 14.95 11.65 -10.06
CA THR A 22 15.88 12.03 -8.98
C THR A 22 15.44 11.40 -7.66
N PHE A 23 14.15 11.45 -7.32
CA PHE A 23 13.63 10.76 -6.13
C PHE A 23 13.89 9.25 -6.17
N LEU A 24 13.62 8.60 -7.30
CA LEU A 24 13.86 7.16 -7.46
C LEU A 24 15.35 6.81 -7.40
N ASN A 25 16.23 7.60 -8.01
CA ASN A 25 17.67 7.34 -8.02
C ASN A 25 18.29 7.55 -6.63
N GLU A 26 17.85 8.57 -5.89
CA GLU A 26 18.23 8.73 -4.49
C GLU A 26 17.67 7.59 -3.64
N TRP A 27 16.39 7.21 -3.85
CA TRP A 27 15.79 5.94 -3.42
C TRP A 27 16.39 4.72 -4.15
N LYS A 28 17.54 4.79 -4.80
CA LYS A 28 18.35 3.60 -5.15
C LYS A 28 19.80 3.72 -4.68
N GLY A 29 20.20 4.90 -4.19
CA GLY A 29 21.51 5.18 -3.60
C GLY A 29 21.64 5.12 -2.05
N SER A 30 20.58 5.33 -1.25
CA SER A 30 20.55 5.20 0.23
C SER A 30 20.97 3.86 0.88
N GLY A 31 21.23 2.78 0.14
CA GLY A 31 21.61 1.46 0.68
C GLY A 31 20.49 0.66 1.36
N VAL A 32 19.33 1.27 1.65
CA VAL A 32 18.16 0.62 2.27
C VAL A 32 17.44 -0.35 1.30
N TYR A 33 17.86 -0.40 0.03
CA TYR A 33 17.25 -1.19 -1.08
C TYR A 33 17.47 -2.67 -1.04
N ALA A 34 18.27 -3.18 -0.11
CA ALA A 34 18.61 -4.60 -0.06
C ALA A 34 17.37 -5.52 0.03
N SER A 35 16.20 -4.94 0.35
CA SER A 35 14.97 -5.69 0.56
C SER A 35 14.11 -5.89 -0.70
N GLY A 36 14.26 -5.09 -1.77
CA GLY A 36 13.45 -5.24 -3.00
C GLY A 36 11.93 -5.17 -2.79
N LEU A 37 11.49 -4.58 -1.66
CA LEU A 37 10.13 -4.73 -1.16
C LEU A 37 9.10 -3.82 -1.84
N VAL A 38 9.54 -2.77 -2.53
CA VAL A 38 8.66 -1.80 -3.19
C VAL A 38 9.06 -1.64 -4.65
N THR A 39 8.10 -1.71 -5.56
CA THR A 39 8.36 -1.59 -7.00
C THR A 39 8.69 -0.15 -7.42
N ASP A 40 9.57 0.00 -8.42
CA ASP A 40 9.98 1.31 -8.95
C ASP A 40 8.80 2.18 -9.40
N ALA A 41 7.77 1.56 -10.00
CA ALA A 41 6.57 2.23 -10.44
C ALA A 41 5.79 2.85 -9.26
N ASN A 42 5.71 2.12 -8.15
CA ASN A 42 5.03 2.59 -6.95
C ASN A 42 5.83 3.68 -6.22
N ILE A 43 7.16 3.64 -6.27
CA ILE A 43 8.00 4.74 -5.76
C ILE A 43 7.80 6.03 -6.57
N LYS A 44 7.72 5.94 -7.91
CA LYS A 44 7.38 7.11 -8.75
C LYS A 44 5.98 7.62 -8.46
N THR A 45 5.02 6.73 -8.26
CA THR A 45 3.65 7.11 -7.87
C THR A 45 3.64 7.82 -6.52
N LEU A 46 4.37 7.30 -5.53
CA LEU A 46 4.53 7.92 -4.23
C LEU A 46 5.13 9.32 -4.33
N TYR A 47 6.14 9.53 -5.18
CA TYR A 47 6.68 10.87 -5.44
C TYR A 47 5.59 11.85 -5.88
N TYR A 48 4.76 11.49 -6.87
CA TYR A 48 3.69 12.39 -7.34
C TYR A 48 2.66 12.68 -6.24
N LEU A 49 2.33 11.70 -5.41
CA LEU A 49 1.41 11.87 -4.28
C LEU A 49 1.99 12.80 -3.21
N LEU A 50 3.27 12.63 -2.86
CA LEU A 50 3.97 13.51 -1.92
C LEU A 50 4.13 14.93 -2.49
N TYR A 51 4.42 15.05 -3.79
CA TYR A 51 4.51 16.34 -4.46
C TYR A 51 3.16 17.06 -4.48
N ALA A 52 2.07 16.34 -4.74
CA ALA A 52 0.71 16.91 -4.73
C ALA A 52 0.32 17.46 -3.34
N LYS A 53 0.71 16.77 -2.25
CA LYS A 53 0.34 17.15 -0.88
C LYS A 53 1.32 18.12 -0.23
N TYR A 54 2.62 17.97 -0.48
CA TYR A 54 3.70 18.65 0.25
C TYR A 54 4.72 19.34 -0.66
N GLY A 55 4.52 19.42 -1.98
CA GLY A 55 5.52 19.92 -2.94
C GLY A 55 6.11 21.28 -2.57
N ASN A 56 5.26 22.22 -2.16
CA ASN A 56 5.68 23.57 -1.75
C ASN A 56 5.90 23.74 -0.24
N SER A 57 5.82 22.65 0.53
CA SER A 57 6.00 22.69 1.98
C SER A 57 7.50 22.65 2.33
N ASN A 58 7.89 23.47 3.30
CA ASN A 58 9.25 23.49 3.83
C ASN A 58 9.47 22.28 4.76
N ILE A 59 10.68 21.71 4.72
CA ILE A 59 11.04 20.60 5.61
C ILE A 59 11.19 21.08 7.05
N ALA A 60 10.88 20.19 8.01
CA ALA A 60 11.01 20.46 9.44
C ALA A 60 12.44 20.27 9.97
N SER A 61 13.22 19.38 9.35
CA SER A 61 14.61 19.16 9.76
C SER A 61 15.50 20.30 9.25
N SER A 62 16.46 20.75 10.07
CA SER A 62 17.50 21.69 9.62
C SER A 62 18.56 21.02 8.74
N ASP A 63 18.75 19.71 8.87
CA ASP A 63 19.62 18.89 8.02
C ASP A 63 18.80 18.17 6.94
N GLU A 64 19.17 18.40 5.68
CA GLU A 64 18.57 17.75 4.51
C GLU A 64 18.77 16.24 4.54
N ASN A 65 19.95 15.74 4.94
CA ASN A 65 20.22 14.30 4.95
C ASN A 65 19.35 13.60 6.00
N GLN A 66 19.19 14.19 7.18
CA GLN A 66 18.26 13.68 8.17
C GLN A 66 16.82 13.63 7.66
N PHE A 67 16.37 14.64 6.90
CA PHE A 67 15.06 14.61 6.24
C PHE A 67 14.97 13.44 5.25
N LYS A 68 15.96 13.29 4.36
CA LYS A 68 16.02 12.19 3.38
C LYS A 68 15.95 10.81 4.06
N TYR A 69 16.76 10.58 5.09
CA TYR A 69 16.75 9.30 5.83
C TYR A 69 15.43 9.04 6.56
N LYS A 70 14.76 10.07 7.08
CA LYS A 70 13.41 9.92 7.67
C LYS A 70 12.37 9.54 6.62
N VAL A 71 12.41 10.13 5.42
CA VAL A 71 11.55 9.71 4.29
C VAL A 71 11.80 8.24 3.97
N TRP A 72 13.07 7.85 3.80
CA TRP A 72 13.48 6.48 3.51
C TRP A 72 13.05 5.50 4.61
N GLY A 73 13.18 5.87 5.88
CA GLY A 73 12.72 5.06 7.01
C GLY A 73 11.21 4.79 6.99
N ILE A 74 10.39 5.79 6.65
CA ILE A 74 8.93 5.62 6.54
C ILE A 74 8.59 4.69 5.37
N ILE A 75 9.23 4.88 4.21
CA ILE A 75 9.03 4.02 3.04
C ILE A 75 9.43 2.58 3.36
N PHE A 76 10.57 2.36 4.02
CA PHE A 76 11.01 1.02 4.42
C PHE A 76 10.03 0.34 5.39
N GLN A 77 9.53 1.07 6.40
CA GLN A 77 8.66 0.49 7.44
C GLN A 77 7.23 0.23 6.95
N SER A 78 6.67 1.09 6.10
CA SER A 78 5.25 1.08 5.76
C SER A 78 4.94 1.00 4.26
N GLY A 79 5.93 1.23 3.39
CA GLY A 79 5.79 1.14 1.93
C GLY A 79 5.37 -0.25 1.43
N PRO A 80 5.96 -1.37 1.90
CA PRO A 80 5.58 -2.70 1.43
C PRO A 80 4.13 -3.06 1.77
N SER A 81 3.68 -2.67 2.95
CA SER A 81 2.28 -2.86 3.37
C SER A 81 1.32 -2.02 2.53
N TRP A 82 1.71 -0.78 2.20
CA TRP A 82 0.93 0.07 1.31
C TRP A 82 0.81 -0.52 -0.10
N GLU A 83 1.92 -0.97 -0.69
CA GLU A 83 1.91 -1.63 -2.01
C GLU A 83 1.05 -2.90 -2.00
N LYS A 84 1.17 -3.73 -0.95
CA LYS A 84 0.35 -4.94 -0.86
C LYS A 84 -1.14 -4.60 -0.80
N ARG A 85 -1.53 -3.59 0.00
CA ARG A 85 -2.93 -3.14 0.08
C ARG A 85 -3.43 -2.57 -1.25
N LEU A 86 -2.61 -1.82 -1.99
CA LEU A 86 -2.95 -1.35 -3.33
C LEU A 86 -3.17 -2.51 -4.32
N SER A 87 -2.29 -3.53 -4.29
CA SER A 87 -2.47 -4.71 -5.14
C SER A 87 -3.77 -5.44 -4.83
N ILE A 88 -4.12 -5.59 -3.55
CA ILE A 88 -5.38 -6.21 -3.10
C ILE A 88 -6.57 -5.40 -3.60
N GLN A 89 -6.54 -4.07 -3.46
CA GLN A 89 -7.61 -3.21 -4.00
C GLN A 89 -7.76 -3.37 -5.52
N SER A 90 -6.65 -3.45 -6.26
CA SER A 90 -6.68 -3.68 -7.71
C SER A 90 -7.29 -5.04 -8.05
N THR A 91 -6.89 -6.11 -7.36
CA THR A 91 -7.46 -7.46 -7.56
C THR A 91 -8.95 -7.46 -7.28
N LEU A 92 -9.39 -6.80 -6.20
CA LEU A 92 -10.80 -6.75 -5.81
C LEU A 92 -11.66 -5.94 -6.78
N ARG A 93 -11.14 -4.83 -7.32
CA ARG A 93 -11.82 -4.08 -8.40
C ARG A 93 -11.91 -4.89 -9.70
N GLY A 94 -10.99 -5.81 -9.92
CA GLY A 94 -10.98 -6.71 -11.07
C GLY A 94 -11.82 -7.97 -10.91
N LEU A 95 -12.42 -8.23 -9.73
CA LEU A 95 -13.29 -9.39 -9.53
C LEU A 95 -14.58 -9.25 -10.34
N THR A 96 -15.01 -10.36 -10.93
CA THR A 96 -16.29 -10.41 -11.64
C THR A 96 -17.46 -10.54 -10.67
N GLU A 97 -18.67 -10.18 -11.10
CA GLU A 97 -19.88 -10.36 -10.27
C GLU A 97 -20.06 -11.83 -9.84
N SER A 98 -19.69 -12.79 -10.68
CA SER A 98 -19.70 -14.22 -10.33
C SER A 98 -18.74 -14.58 -9.20
N ASP A 99 -17.54 -13.99 -9.19
CA ASP A 99 -16.54 -14.25 -8.15
C ASP A 99 -16.96 -13.65 -6.80
N LEU A 100 -17.66 -12.50 -6.84
CA LEU A 100 -18.17 -11.83 -5.64
C LEU A 100 -19.33 -12.60 -4.97
N LEU A 101 -20.12 -13.32 -5.77
CA LEU A 101 -21.27 -14.10 -5.30
C LEU A 101 -20.90 -15.51 -4.80
N LEU A 102 -19.75 -16.03 -5.22
CA LEU A 102 -19.22 -17.30 -4.74
C LEU A 102 -18.81 -17.15 -3.26
N GLY A 103 -19.61 -17.72 -2.36
CA GLY A 103 -19.31 -17.79 -0.94
C GLY A 103 -18.39 -18.96 -0.64
N ALA A 104 -18.99 -20.12 -0.39
CA ALA A 104 -18.27 -21.37 -0.12
C ALA A 104 -18.95 -22.51 -0.89
N LYS A 105 -18.15 -23.40 -1.46
CA LYS A 105 -18.63 -24.63 -2.12
C LYS A 105 -18.20 -25.83 -1.27
N ALA A 106 -19.16 -26.52 -0.68
CA ALA A 106 -18.94 -27.78 0.01
C ALA A 106 -19.41 -28.92 -0.89
N ILE A 107 -18.50 -29.83 -1.22
CA ILE A 107 -18.81 -31.06 -1.96
C ILE A 107 -18.60 -32.22 -1.00
N TYR A 108 -19.65 -32.97 -0.75
CA TYR A 108 -19.62 -34.22 -0.02
C TYR A 108 -19.81 -35.36 -1.01
N ASN A 109 -18.78 -36.18 -1.17
CA ASN A 109 -18.84 -37.38 -1.99
C ASN A 109 -18.98 -38.58 -1.06
N HIS A 110 -20.00 -39.39 -1.27
CA HIS A 110 -20.16 -40.65 -0.58
C HIS A 110 -20.22 -41.79 -1.61
N ALA A 111 -19.24 -42.70 -1.53
CA ALA A 111 -19.23 -43.91 -2.35
C ALA A 111 -19.72 -45.08 -1.50
N TYR A 112 -20.95 -45.53 -1.75
CA TYR A 112 -21.37 -46.84 -1.26
C TYR A 112 -20.78 -47.90 -2.18
N ASN A 113 -19.96 -48.81 -1.63
CA ASN A 113 -19.64 -50.06 -2.31
C ASN A 113 -20.98 -50.76 -2.63
N PRO A 114 -21.28 -51.18 -3.87
CA PRO A 114 -22.51 -51.85 -4.19
C PRO A 114 -22.47 -53.13 -3.37
N SER A 115 -23.58 -53.45 -2.70
CA SER A 115 -23.68 -54.67 -1.90
C SER A 115 -23.72 -55.94 -2.76
N THR A 116 -22.94 -55.98 -3.84
CA THR A 116 -22.71 -57.11 -4.73
C THR A 116 -21.34 -57.70 -4.43
N THR A 117 -21.30 -59.02 -4.22
CA THR A 117 -20.08 -59.79 -3.94
C THR A 117 -19.01 -59.53 -5.01
N PRO A 118 -17.74 -59.27 -4.66
CA PRO A 118 -16.65 -59.09 -5.62
C PRO A 118 -16.54 -60.33 -6.53
N SER A 119 -16.62 -60.13 -7.84
CA SER A 119 -16.41 -61.19 -8.83
C SER A 119 -14.97 -61.12 -9.33
N THR A 120 -14.26 -62.26 -9.33
CA THR A 120 -12.88 -62.39 -9.82
C THR A 120 -12.79 -62.54 -11.35
N GLY A 121 -13.88 -62.24 -12.07
CA GLY A 121 -14.02 -62.52 -13.51
C GLY A 121 -13.75 -61.35 -14.46
N SER A 122 -13.39 -60.17 -13.97
CA SER A 122 -13.06 -59.00 -14.81
C SER A 122 -11.91 -58.18 -14.22
N ASP A 123 -10.90 -57.86 -15.04
CA ASP A 123 -9.74 -57.01 -14.70
C ASP A 123 -10.07 -55.50 -14.63
N THR A 124 -11.34 -55.13 -14.46
CA THR A 124 -11.77 -53.73 -14.42
C THR A 124 -12.04 -53.28 -12.99
N GLU A 125 -11.33 -52.24 -12.56
CA GLU A 125 -11.57 -51.53 -11.30
C GLU A 125 -12.98 -50.90 -11.27
N LEU A 126 -13.58 -50.90 -10.08
CA LEU A 126 -14.92 -50.37 -9.83
C LEU A 126 -14.85 -48.86 -9.59
N ASP A 127 -14.97 -48.05 -10.65
CA ASP A 127 -15.00 -46.58 -10.56
C ASP A 127 -16.43 -46.03 -10.45
N TYR A 128 -16.90 -45.70 -9.24
CA TYR A 128 -18.15 -44.94 -9.10
C TYR A 128 -18.27 -44.14 -7.80
N ILE A 129 -18.88 -42.95 -7.95
CA ILE A 129 -19.46 -42.16 -6.87
C ILE A 129 -20.97 -42.39 -6.94
N ASN A 130 -21.54 -43.02 -5.90
CA ASN A 130 -22.97 -43.37 -5.88
C ASN A 130 -23.86 -42.18 -5.50
N GLU A 131 -23.36 -41.28 -4.63
CA GLU A 131 -24.06 -40.07 -4.24
C GLU A 131 -23.09 -38.90 -4.08
N GLN A 132 -23.41 -37.76 -4.69
CA GLN A 132 -22.69 -36.50 -4.52
C GLN A 132 -23.66 -35.44 -4.02
N ASN A 133 -23.49 -35.01 -2.78
CA ASN A 133 -24.23 -33.88 -2.24
C ASN A 133 -23.36 -32.62 -2.34
N THR A 134 -23.79 -31.66 -3.16
CA THR A 134 -23.10 -30.37 -3.30
C THR A 134 -23.94 -29.27 -2.66
N THR A 135 -23.39 -28.64 -1.62
CA THR A 135 -23.97 -27.43 -1.03
C THR A 135 -23.21 -26.21 -1.54
N ASN A 136 -23.87 -25.40 -2.37
CA ASN A 136 -23.31 -24.15 -2.90
C ASN A 136 -23.84 -22.97 -2.08
N TYR A 137 -23.02 -22.40 -1.21
CA TYR A 137 -23.36 -21.16 -0.52
C TYR A 137 -23.09 -19.98 -1.46
N LYS A 138 -24.16 -19.31 -1.90
CA LYS A 138 -24.07 -18.06 -2.65
C LYS A 138 -24.39 -16.89 -1.71
N LYS A 139 -23.51 -15.91 -1.66
CA LYS A 139 -23.78 -14.65 -0.96
C LYS A 139 -24.89 -13.90 -1.69
N SER A 140 -25.68 -13.12 -0.97
CA SER A 140 -26.63 -12.23 -1.63
C SER A 140 -25.87 -11.14 -2.40
N LYS A 141 -26.46 -10.64 -3.51
CA LYS A 141 -25.87 -9.53 -4.27
C LYS A 141 -25.58 -8.34 -3.36
N LEU A 142 -26.54 -7.99 -2.49
CA LEU A 142 -26.42 -6.86 -1.58
C LEU A 142 -25.22 -6.98 -0.64
N GLU A 143 -25.02 -8.14 0.01
CA GLU A 143 -23.89 -8.37 0.91
C GLU A 143 -22.54 -8.33 0.17
N ALA A 144 -22.48 -8.93 -1.02
CA ALA A 144 -21.28 -8.92 -1.84
C ALA A 144 -20.87 -7.50 -2.25
N TYR A 145 -21.85 -6.68 -2.66
CA TYR A 145 -21.62 -5.27 -2.98
C TYR A 145 -21.31 -4.41 -1.75
N GLN A 146 -21.88 -4.71 -0.58
CA GLN A 146 -21.60 -3.97 0.65
C GLN A 146 -20.13 -4.14 1.09
N ILE A 147 -19.58 -5.36 1.03
CA ILE A 147 -18.17 -5.62 1.36
C ILE A 147 -17.25 -4.86 0.39
N LEU A 148 -17.58 -4.89 -0.90
CA LEU A 148 -16.81 -4.17 -1.93
C LEU A 148 -16.89 -2.66 -1.73
N TRP A 149 -18.07 -2.14 -1.38
CA TRP A 149 -18.30 -0.73 -1.09
C TRP A 149 -17.49 -0.23 0.12
N GLU A 150 -17.52 -0.97 1.24
CA GLU A 150 -16.74 -0.64 2.42
C GLU A 150 -15.24 -0.60 2.12
N LEU A 151 -14.78 -1.52 1.28
CA LEU A 151 -13.37 -1.61 0.89
C LEU A 151 -12.95 -0.52 -0.10
N ILE A 152 -13.84 -0.09 -1.01
CA ILE A 152 -13.62 1.07 -1.89
C ILE A 152 -13.55 2.36 -1.07
N LYS A 153 -14.41 2.49 -0.06
CA LYS A 153 -14.46 3.67 0.81
C LYS A 153 -13.19 3.83 1.64
N PHE A 154 -12.48 2.75 1.94
CA PHE A 154 -11.26 2.79 2.74
C PHE A 154 -10.06 3.34 1.95
N ASP A 155 -9.68 4.58 2.23
CA ASP A 155 -8.50 5.21 1.61
C ASP A 155 -7.21 4.78 2.31
N VAL A 156 -6.55 3.79 1.73
CA VAL A 156 -5.25 3.29 2.18
C VAL A 156 -4.11 4.29 1.93
N THR A 157 -4.25 5.14 0.91
CA THR A 157 -3.19 6.02 0.46
C THR A 157 -3.07 7.23 1.36
N GLU A 158 -4.19 7.81 1.79
CA GLU A 158 -4.19 8.93 2.72
C GLU A 158 -3.55 8.56 4.07
N GLU A 159 -3.89 7.41 4.64
CA GLU A 159 -3.30 6.89 5.89
C GLU A 159 -1.77 6.78 5.79
N PHE A 160 -1.26 6.37 4.63
CA PHE A 160 0.17 6.26 4.39
C PHE A 160 0.83 7.64 4.24
N LEU A 161 0.23 8.55 3.47
CA LEU A 161 0.75 9.91 3.26
C LEU A 161 0.77 10.76 4.54
N ASP A 162 -0.14 10.51 5.47
CA ASP A 162 -0.18 11.21 6.76
C ASP A 162 1.02 10.89 7.65
N ARG A 163 1.66 9.74 7.46
CA ARG A 163 2.90 9.39 8.19
C ARG A 163 4.05 10.34 7.86
N PHE A 164 4.03 10.96 6.68
CA PHE A 164 5.03 11.94 6.22
C PHE A 164 4.74 13.35 6.74
N LYS A 165 3.53 13.64 7.23
CA LYS A 165 3.12 14.97 7.70
C LYS A 165 4.11 15.58 8.70
N LYS A 166 4.62 14.76 9.62
CA LYS A 166 5.60 15.15 10.65
C LYS A 166 6.95 15.63 10.11
N LEU A 167 7.23 15.40 8.83
CA LEU A 167 8.49 15.81 8.19
C LEU A 167 8.42 17.22 7.60
N PHE A 168 7.23 17.80 7.51
CA PHE A 168 6.97 19.11 6.92
C PHE A 168 6.49 20.09 7.99
N LEU A 169 6.87 21.35 7.84
CA LEU A 169 6.39 22.41 8.73
C LEU A 169 5.04 22.93 8.26
N VAL A 170 4.14 23.15 9.22
CA VAL A 170 2.94 23.95 9.01
C VAL A 170 3.31 25.39 9.37
N ILE A 171 3.69 26.17 8.36
CA ILE A 171 4.16 27.54 8.57
C ILE A 171 3.05 28.53 8.19
N VAL A 172 2.74 29.46 9.10
CA VAL A 172 1.85 30.60 8.85
C VAL A 172 2.65 31.82 8.40
N MET A 173 3.87 32.00 8.91
CA MET A 173 4.80 33.06 8.53
C MET A 173 6.27 32.62 8.65
N PRO A 174 7.20 33.14 7.83
CA PRO A 174 8.64 32.87 7.97
C PRO A 174 9.17 33.45 9.28
N GLU A 175 9.80 32.62 10.11
CA GLU A 175 10.49 33.03 11.34
C GLU A 175 11.98 32.70 11.24
N GLU A 176 12.83 33.69 11.53
CA GLU A 176 14.27 33.49 11.71
C GLU A 176 14.53 33.00 13.14
N PRO A 177 15.48 32.07 13.36
CA PRO A 177 15.78 31.59 14.69
C PRO A 177 16.32 32.72 15.58
N LEU A 178 15.76 32.88 16.77
CA LEU A 178 16.28 33.77 17.80
C LEU A 178 17.60 33.19 18.32
N LEU A 179 18.72 33.80 17.93
CA LEU A 179 20.03 33.51 18.51
C LEU A 179 20.20 34.39 19.75
N TYR A 180 20.11 33.79 20.94
CA TYR A 180 20.50 34.45 22.17
C TYR A 180 22.02 34.35 22.29
N VAL A 181 22.71 35.49 22.21
CA VAL A 181 24.11 35.59 22.62
C VAL A 181 24.08 35.80 24.13
N GLU A 182 24.58 34.83 24.89
CA GLU A 182 24.95 35.10 26.28
C GLU A 182 26.25 35.91 26.20
N GLU A 183 26.19 37.18 26.63
CA GLU A 183 27.41 37.96 26.85
C GLU A 183 28.18 37.28 27.99
N ASP A 184 29.35 36.74 27.68
CA ASP A 184 30.29 36.27 28.70
C ASP A 184 30.62 37.49 29.60
N GLU A 185 30.22 37.42 30.88
CA GLU A 185 30.61 38.40 31.93
C GLU A 185 32.13 38.49 32.12
#